data_AF-A0A3A4RND8-F1
#
_entry.id   AF-A0A3A4RND8-F1
#
_cell.length_a   1.000
_cell.length_b   1.000
_cell.length_c   1.000
_cell.angle_alpha   90.00
_cell.angle_beta   90.00
_cell.angle_gamma   90.00
#
_symmetry.space_group_name_H-M   'P 1'
#
loop_
_entity.id
_entity.type
_entity.pdbx_description
1 polymer ?
#
loop_
_entity_poly.entity_id
_entity_poly.type
_entity_poly.pdbx_seq_one_letter_code
_entity_poly.pdbx_strand_id
1 'polypeptide(L)' 'MKKHSKYAILGLRALQRAAEKVAEDARRNNYKIPIWKNGQIEFEIPADITQQKNTHGTKKPGKLS' A
#
# COMPACT_ATOMS: atom_id res chain seq x y z
N MET A 1 -14.94 -0.10 27.84
CA MET A 1 -14.91 0.19 26.39
C MET A 1 -15.01 -1.11 25.58
N LYS A 2 -15.97 -1.15 24.64
CA LYS A 2 -16.20 -2.03 23.47
C LYS A 2 -15.67 -3.49 23.47
N LYS A 3 -16.53 -4.45 23.85
CA LYS A 3 -16.36 -5.91 23.66
C LYS A 3 -16.53 -6.39 22.19
N HIS A 4 -16.92 -5.52 21.26
CA HIS A 4 -17.15 -5.86 19.84
C HIS A 4 -15.87 -6.00 18.99
N SER A 5 -14.67 -5.81 19.56
CA SER A 5 -13.45 -5.68 18.74
C SER A 5 -12.84 -7.01 18.28
N LYS A 6 -13.05 -8.14 18.96
CA LYS A 6 -12.32 -9.39 18.66
C LYS A 6 -12.62 -9.92 17.25
N TYR A 7 -13.90 -10.00 16.88
CA TYR A 7 -14.30 -10.47 15.55
C TYR A 7 -13.98 -9.45 14.45
N ALA A 8 -14.09 -8.16 14.75
CA ALA A 8 -13.69 -7.09 13.83
C ALA A 8 -12.18 -7.14 13.53
N ILE A 9 -11.34 -7.36 14.55
CA ILE A 9 -9.88 -7.52 14.39
C ILE A 9 -9.57 -8.80 13.61
N LEU A 10 -10.29 -9.89 13.87
CA LEU A 10 -10.11 -11.13 13.13
C LEU A 10 -10.47 -10.95 11.64
N GLY A 11 -11.59 -10.30 11.35
CA GLY A 11 -12.00 -9.97 9.99
C GLY A 11 -11.01 -9.06 9.28
N LEU A 12 -10.51 -8.02 9.96
CA LEU A 12 -9.48 -7.13 9.42
C LEU A 12 -8.21 -7.90 9.07
N ARG A 13 -7.74 -8.79 9.95
CA ARG A 13 -6.57 -9.62 9.67
C ARG A 13 -6.78 -10.59 8.52
N ALA A 14 -7.98 -11.17 8.39
CA ALA A 14 -8.32 -12.03 7.27
C ALA A 14 -8.32 -11.25 5.94
N LEU A 15 -8.89 -10.04 5.95
CA LEU A 15 -8.90 -9.15 4.80
C LEU A 15 -7.48 -8.74 4.37
N GLN A 16 -6.62 -8.37 5.33
CA GLN A 16 -5.22 -8.03 5.07
C GLN A 16 -4.47 -9.18 4.38
N ARG A 17 -4.63 -10.41 4.88
CA ARG A 17 -4.01 -11.61 4.29
C ARG A 17 -4.52 -11.90 2.87
N ALA A 18 -5.82 -11.71 2.63
CA ALA A 18 -6.38 -11.88 1.30
C ALA A 18 -5.81 -10.83 0.32
N ALA A 19 -5.73 -9.57 0.75
CA ALA A 19 -5.15 -8.50 -0.04
C ALA A 19 -3.65 -8.74 -0.35
N GLU A 20 -2.88 -9.23 0.63
CA GLU A 20 -1.46 -9.58 0.43
C GLU A 20 -1.27 -10.68 -0.61
N LYS A 21 -2.10 -11.74 -0.58
CA LYS A 21 -2.06 -12.81 -1.59
C LYS A 21 -2.36 -12.30 -2.99
N VAL A 22 -3.42 -11.50 -3.13
CA VAL A 22 -3.80 -10.92 -4.43
C VAL A 22 -2.69 -10.00 -4.96
N ALA A 23 -2.04 -9.23 -4.07
CA ALA A 23 -0.91 -8.39 -4.45
C ALA A 23 0.31 -9.22 -4.86
N GLU A 24 0.59 -10.34 -4.18
CA GLU A 24 1.68 -11.26 -4.54
C GLU A 24 1.43 -11.93 -5.89
N ASP A 25 0.23 -12.44 -6.13
CA ASP A 25 -0.15 -13.04 -7.40
C ASP A 25 -0.07 -12.03 -8.54
N ALA A 26 -0.50 -10.78 -8.29
CA ALA A 26 -0.38 -9.71 -9.26
C ALA A 26 1.09 -9.36 -9.56
N ARG A 27 1.97 -9.35 -8.56
CA ARG A 27 3.42 -9.16 -8.78
C ARG A 27 4.02 -10.28 -9.62
N ARG A 28 3.74 -11.54 -9.26
CA ARG A 28 4.27 -12.72 -9.98
C ARG A 28 3.87 -12.75 -11.44
N ASN A 29 2.64 -12.35 -11.73
CA ASN A 29 2.07 -12.38 -13.08
C ASN A 29 2.10 -11.02 -13.81
N ASN A 30 2.72 -10.00 -13.20
CA ASN A 30 2.78 -8.64 -13.73
C ASN A 30 1.38 -8.03 -14.01
N TYR A 31 0.38 -8.38 -13.20
CA TYR A 31 -0.98 -7.85 -13.30
C TYR A 31 -1.09 -6.50 -12.61
N LYS A 32 -1.89 -5.61 -13.21
CA LYS A 32 -2.23 -4.31 -12.64
C LYS A 32 -3.50 -4.45 -11.80
N ILE A 33 -3.45 -3.95 -10.57
CA ILE A 33 -4.62 -3.87 -9.69
C ILE A 33 -5.18 -2.45 -9.76
N PRO A 34 -6.51 -2.28 -9.86
CA PRO A 34 -7.13 -0.97 -9.74
C PRO A 34 -7.01 -0.44 -8.30
N ILE A 35 -6.44 0.75 -8.15
CA ILE A 35 -6.29 1.49 -6.89
C ILE A 35 -7.06 2.79 -7.00
N TRP A 36 -7.87 3.10 -6.00
CA TRP A 36 -8.53 4.39 -5.90
C TRP A 36 -7.57 5.43 -5.34
N LYS A 37 -7.28 6.46 -6.15
CA LYS A 37 -6.32 7.51 -5.79
C LYS A 37 -6.82 8.85 -6.32
N ASN A 38 -6.91 9.85 -5.43
CA ASN A 38 -7.34 11.20 -5.78
C ASN A 38 -8.66 11.29 -6.57
N GLY A 39 -9.62 10.40 -6.27
CA GLY A 39 -10.94 10.41 -6.94
C GLY A 39 -10.98 9.71 -8.29
N GLN A 40 -9.91 9.02 -8.69
CA GLN A 40 -9.84 8.25 -9.93
C GLN A 40 -9.33 6.83 -9.66
N ILE A 41 -9.61 5.92 -10.60
CA ILE A 41 -9.08 4.55 -10.57
C ILE A 41 -7.78 4.55 -11.37
N GLU A 42 -6.66 4.34 -10.70
CA GLU A 42 -5.34 4.14 -11.30
C GLU A 42 -5.00 2.65 -11.31
N PHE A 43 -4.38 2.14 -12.38
CA PHE A 43 -3.99 0.73 -12.49
C PHE A 43 -2.48 0.60 -12.25
N GLU A 44 -2.10 0.13 -11.07
CA GLU A 44 -0.70 -0.01 -10.68
C GLU A 44 -0.37 -1.49 -10.42
N ILE A 45 0.85 -1.92 -10.78
CA ILE A 45 1.38 -3.22 -10.31
C ILE A 45 1.75 -3.00 -8.84
N PRO A 46 1.28 -3.83 -7.90
CA PRO A 46 1.57 -3.64 -6.49
C PRO A 46 3.08 -3.68 -6.27
N ALA A 47 3.67 -2.57 -5.81
CA ALA A 47 5.07 -2.54 -5.44
C ALA A 47 5.34 -3.51 -4.27
N ASP A 48 6.56 -4.02 -4.15
CA ASP A 48 6.97 -4.68 -2.92
C ASP A 48 6.78 -3.69 -1.77
N ILE A 49 5.95 -4.07 -0.79
CA ILE A 49 5.79 -3.40 0.50
C ILE A 49 7.08 -3.56 1.33
N THR A 50 8.23 -3.25 0.75
CA THR A 50 9.39 -2.82 1.51
C THR A 50 9.11 -1.36 1.87
N GLN A 51 8.87 -1.16 3.16
CA GLN A 51 8.72 0.11 3.89
C GLN A 51 8.93 1.36 3.04
N GLN A 52 7.96 2.27 3.07
CA GLN A 52 8.14 3.67 2.68
C GLN A 52 9.53 4.14 3.12
N LYS A 53 10.46 4.28 2.17
CA LYS A 53 11.59 5.17 2.36
C LYS A 53 10.94 6.53 2.57
N ASN A 54 10.96 7.01 3.80
CA ASN A 54 10.75 8.41 4.11
C ASN A 54 11.83 9.22 3.37
N THR A 55 11.61 9.48 2.09
CA THR A 55 12.33 10.53 1.37
C THR A 55 11.68 11.85 1.73
N HIS A 56 11.92 12.30 2.97
CA HIS A 56 11.92 13.73 3.24
C HIS A 56 13.06 14.34 2.41
N GLY A 57 12.73 14.71 1.17
CA GLY A 57 13.57 15.52 0.31
C GLY A 57 13.66 16.93 0.89
N THR A 58 14.61 17.16 1.79
CA THR A 58 15.09 18.51 2.06
C THR A 58 15.91 18.96 0.85
N LYS A 59 15.30 19.80 0.02
CA LYS A 59 15.94 20.52 -1.08
C LYS A 59 17.26 21.12 -0.60
N LYS A 60 18.38 20.76 -1.23
CA LYS A 60 19.62 21.56 -1.19
C LYS A 60 19.34 22.88 -1.93
N PRO A 61 19.48 24.07 -1.31
CA PRO A 61 19.64 25.28 -2.09
C PRO A 61 21.05 25.27 -2.69
N GLY A 62 21.13 25.43 -4.00
CA GLY A 62 22.39 25.59 -4.71
C GLY A 62 23.17 26.80 -4.18
N LYS A 63 24.49 26.70 -4.24
CA LYS A 63 25.36 27.86 -4.29
C LYS A 63 26.19 27.75 -5.56
N LEU A 64 25.83 28.58 -6.53
CA LEU A 64 26.79 29.09 -7.49
C LEU A 64 27.84 29.87 -6.70
N SER A 65 29.11 29.56 -6.92
CA SER A 65 30.25 30.50 -7.00
C SER A 65 31.49 29.70 -7.36
#